data_AF-A0A1W0E746-F1
#
_entry.id   AF-A0A1W0E746-F1
#
_cell.length_a   1.000
_cell.length_b   1.000
_cell.length_c   1.000
_cell.angle_alpha   90.00
_cell.angle_beta   90.00
_cell.angle_gamma   90.00
#
_symmetry.space_group_name_H-M   'P 1'
#
loop_
_entity.id
_entity.type
_entity.pdbx_description
1 polymer ?
#
loop_
_entity_poly.entity_id
_entity_poly.type
_entity_poly.pdbx_seq_one_letter_code
_entity_poly.pdbx_strand_id
1 'polypeptide(L)'
;MGITGLLPIFKQIMKVKNIKEYKNKRIAIDAFGWIHSIATVVSFEIYNGIETTEHLKIFKNKVNELVKNKIIPIFVFDGDFLEAKKETCEYRKANKLKAKKELQIAIESGDEKRARDLMKRCVEITPSFIYDFMMCLNEMKIEFFIAPYEADAQMAYLSKIKYVDYVMTEIQILFYTAVKIFCLSMEMVRSRNLMQMTWKRLKIHFT
;
A
#
# COMPACT_ATOMS: atom_id res chain seq x y z
N MET A 1 3.67 6.80 3.42
CA MET A 1 3.85 7.21 4.84
C MET A 1 5.17 6.58 5.29
N GLY A 2 6.03 7.20 6.12
CA GLY A 2 7.43 6.73 6.34
C GLY A 2 8.15 7.33 7.55
N ILE A 3 9.15 6.64 8.11
CA ILE A 3 10.27 7.36 8.77
C ILE A 3 11.11 7.96 7.64
N THR A 4 11.15 9.29 7.59
CA THR A 4 11.89 10.02 6.55
C THR A 4 13.38 9.72 6.67
N GLY A 5 14.05 9.42 5.54
CA GLY A 5 15.51 9.21 5.50
C GLY A 5 16.00 7.79 5.82
N LEU A 6 15.11 6.86 6.18
CA LEU A 6 15.49 5.49 6.53
C LEU A 6 15.85 4.62 5.30
N LEU A 7 15.18 4.85 4.18
CA LEU A 7 15.39 4.11 2.93
C LEU A 7 16.80 4.25 2.33
N PRO A 8 17.37 5.47 2.22
CA PRO A 8 18.73 5.66 1.76
C PRO A 8 19.77 4.84 2.56
N ILE A 9 19.59 4.75 3.88
CA ILE A 9 20.47 3.99 4.77
C ILE A 9 20.39 2.50 4.45
N PHE A 10 19.17 1.99 4.30
CA PHE A 10 18.94 0.57 4.04
C PHE A 10 19.28 0.13 2.62
N LYS A 11 19.38 1.05 1.65
CA LYS A 11 19.68 0.74 0.25
C LYS A 11 20.95 -0.11 0.10
N GLN A 12 21.95 0.09 0.97
CA GLN A 12 23.21 -0.65 0.95
C GLN A 12 23.06 -2.13 1.37
N ILE A 13 22.06 -2.45 2.19
CA ILE A 13 21.80 -3.83 2.68
C ILE A 13 20.64 -4.51 1.95
N MET A 14 19.97 -3.81 1.03
CA MET A 14 18.89 -4.35 0.20
C MET A 14 19.47 -5.25 -0.90
N LYS A 15 18.90 -6.44 -1.04
CA LYS A 15 19.22 -7.38 -2.13
C LYS A 15 18.03 -7.49 -3.08
N VAL A 16 18.22 -7.11 -4.34
CA VAL A 16 17.21 -7.37 -5.38
C VAL A 16 17.14 -8.87 -5.63
N LYS A 17 15.94 -9.43 -5.64
CA LYS A 17 15.70 -10.87 -5.85
C LYS A 17 14.53 -11.07 -6.78
N ASN A 18 14.50 -12.21 -7.47
CA ASN A 18 13.40 -12.53 -8.36
C ASN A 18 12.16 -12.96 -7.55
N ILE A 19 10.96 -12.59 -8.01
CA ILE A 19 9.69 -13.00 -7.41
C ILE A 19 9.56 -14.52 -7.28
N LYS A 20 10.15 -15.27 -8.22
CA LYS A 20 10.13 -16.75 -8.25
C LYS A 20 10.75 -17.39 -7.02
N GLU A 21 11.64 -16.71 -6.31
CA GLU A 21 12.23 -17.22 -5.07
C GLU A 21 11.21 -17.31 -3.91
N TYR A 22 10.07 -16.63 -4.02
CA TYR A 22 9.00 -16.64 -3.02
C TYR A 22 7.87 -17.62 -3.35
N LYS A 23 8.12 -18.52 -4.31
CA LYS A 23 7.18 -19.59 -4.65
C LYS A 23 6.84 -20.42 -3.41
N ASN A 24 5.55 -20.68 -3.23
CA ASN A 24 4.94 -21.39 -2.09
C ASN A 24 5.15 -20.71 -0.74
N LYS A 25 5.43 -19.40 -0.71
CA LYS A 25 5.62 -18.63 0.53
C LYS A 25 4.38 -17.83 0.88
N ARG A 26 4.09 -17.76 2.18
CA ARG A 26 3.01 -16.93 2.74
C ARG A 26 3.55 -15.53 2.98
N ILE A 27 2.94 -14.54 2.34
CA ILE A 27 3.39 -13.14 2.42
C ILE A 27 2.25 -12.28 2.98
N ALA A 28 2.48 -11.66 4.13
CA ALA A 28 1.57 -10.64 4.65
C ALA A 28 1.74 -9.34 3.87
N ILE A 29 0.64 -8.68 3.52
CA ILE A 29 0.59 -7.49 2.68
C ILE A 29 -0.19 -6.40 3.39
N ASP A 30 0.41 -5.21 3.51
CA ASP A 30 -0.34 -4.01 3.92
C ASP A 30 -1.36 -3.63 2.84
N ALA A 31 -2.64 -3.77 3.18
CA ALA A 31 -3.73 -3.44 2.28
C ALA A 31 -3.82 -1.93 2.00
N PHE A 32 -3.61 -1.07 3.01
CA PHE A 32 -3.76 0.37 2.86
C PHE A 32 -2.71 0.97 1.94
N GLY A 33 -1.47 0.47 1.97
CA GLY A 33 -0.44 0.87 0.99
C GLY A 33 -0.92 0.64 -0.45
N TRP A 34 -1.49 -0.52 -0.74
CA TRP A 34 -2.02 -0.85 -2.06
C TRP A 34 -3.23 -0.02 -2.44
N ILE A 35 -4.18 0.14 -1.52
CA ILE A 35 -5.41 0.90 -1.75
C ILE A 35 -5.07 2.37 -2.01
N HIS A 36 -4.17 2.98 -1.23
CA HIS A 36 -3.72 4.35 -1.47
C HIS A 36 -3.06 4.52 -2.85
N SER A 37 -2.17 3.60 -3.22
CA SER A 37 -1.50 3.60 -4.54
C SER A 37 -2.52 3.52 -5.68
N ILE A 38 -3.53 2.66 -5.56
CA ILE A 38 -4.59 2.52 -6.56
C ILE A 38 -5.50 3.74 -6.58
N ALA A 39 -5.87 4.27 -5.42
CA ALA A 39 -6.73 5.43 -5.28
C ALA A 39 -6.08 6.69 -5.90
N THR A 40 -4.74 6.80 -5.87
CA THR A 40 -4.03 7.85 -6.62
C THR A 40 -4.06 7.70 -8.14
N VAL A 41 -4.27 6.48 -8.67
CA VAL A 41 -4.42 6.27 -10.12
C VAL A 41 -5.82 6.68 -10.57
N VAL A 42 -6.85 6.34 -9.79
CA VAL A 42 -8.26 6.68 -10.07
C VAL A 42 -8.70 7.97 -9.36
N SER A 43 -7.77 8.87 -9.08
CA SER A 43 -8.04 10.07 -8.26
C SER A 43 -9.04 11.02 -8.92
N PHE A 44 -9.10 11.03 -10.25
CA PHE A 44 -10.00 11.88 -11.02
C PHE A 44 -11.46 11.39 -10.91
N GLU A 45 -11.68 10.09 -11.07
CA GLU A 45 -12.97 9.45 -10.94
C GLU A 45 -13.50 9.58 -9.52
N ILE A 46 -12.65 9.33 -8.52
CA ILE A 46 -13.00 9.51 -7.10
C ILE A 46 -13.41 10.96 -6.80
N TYR A 47 -12.65 11.94 -7.33
CA TYR A 47 -12.95 13.35 -7.08
C TYR A 47 -14.28 13.79 -7.71
N ASN A 48 -14.57 13.33 -8.93
CA ASN A 48 -15.80 13.68 -9.65
C ASN A 48 -17.01 12.82 -9.27
N GLY A 49 -16.85 11.85 -8.35
CA GLY A 49 -17.93 10.93 -7.96
C GLY A 49 -18.37 9.99 -9.10
N ILE A 50 -17.48 9.72 -10.05
CA ILE A 50 -17.76 8.81 -11.16
C ILE A 50 -17.56 7.38 -10.67
N GLU A 51 -18.60 6.56 -10.75
CA GLU A 51 -18.48 5.13 -10.47
C GLU A 51 -17.51 4.47 -11.46
N THR A 52 -16.45 3.88 -10.94
CA THR A 52 -15.42 3.21 -11.74
C THR A 52 -15.10 1.84 -11.18
N THR A 53 -14.92 0.85 -12.05
CA THR A 53 -14.45 -0.49 -11.67
C THR A 53 -12.95 -0.66 -11.87
N GLU A 54 -12.26 0.37 -12.37
CA GLU A 54 -10.84 0.30 -12.71
C GLU A 54 -9.96 0.03 -11.48
N HIS A 55 -10.33 0.56 -10.31
CA HIS A 55 -9.61 0.32 -9.07
C HIS A 55 -9.56 -1.17 -8.70
N LEU A 56 -10.70 -1.88 -8.84
CA LEU A 56 -10.78 -3.32 -8.62
C LEU A 56 -10.03 -4.11 -9.69
N LYS A 57 -10.09 -3.69 -10.96
CA LYS A 57 -9.33 -4.35 -12.03
C LYS A 57 -7.82 -4.29 -11.78
N ILE A 58 -7.31 -3.11 -11.41
CA ILE A 58 -5.89 -2.93 -11.07
C ILE A 58 -5.52 -3.82 -9.88
N PHE A 59 -6.37 -3.87 -8.85
CA PHE A 59 -6.15 -4.71 -7.67
C PHE A 59 -6.14 -6.20 -8.01
N LYS A 60 -7.16 -6.70 -8.72
CA LYS A 60 -7.27 -8.09 -9.18
C LYS A 60 -6.04 -8.49 -9.99
N ASN A 61 -5.57 -7.62 -10.90
CA ASN A 61 -4.36 -7.88 -11.68
C ASN A 61 -3.11 -8.02 -10.81
N LYS A 62 -2.92 -7.14 -9.83
CA LYS A 62 -1.80 -7.24 -8.88
C LYS A 62 -1.84 -8.53 -8.07
N VAL A 63 -3.00 -8.91 -7.55
CA VAL A 63 -3.18 -10.16 -6.78
C VAL A 63 -2.93 -11.39 -7.66
N ASN A 64 -3.49 -11.40 -8.88
CA ASN A 64 -3.31 -12.49 -9.84
C ASN A 64 -1.84 -12.72 -10.20
N GLU A 65 -1.03 -11.66 -10.28
CA GLU A 65 0.41 -11.80 -10.53
C GLU A 65 1.12 -12.53 -9.38
N LEU A 66 0.73 -12.31 -8.13
CA LEU A 66 1.26 -13.05 -6.98
C LEU A 66 0.86 -14.53 -7.05
N VAL A 67 -0.43 -14.79 -7.27
CA VAL A 67 -0.98 -16.14 -7.34
C VAL A 67 -0.37 -16.94 -8.51
N LYS A 68 -0.16 -16.30 -9.67
CA LYS A 68 0.50 -16.91 -10.84
C LYS A 68 1.92 -17.35 -10.52
N ASN A 69 2.63 -16.61 -9.67
CA ASN A 69 3.96 -16.97 -9.17
C ASN A 69 3.92 -17.96 -7.98
N LYS A 70 2.75 -18.54 -7.67
CA LYS A 70 2.50 -19.47 -6.56
C LYS A 70 2.84 -18.88 -5.19
N ILE A 71 2.71 -17.56 -5.05
CA ILE A 71 2.78 -16.89 -3.75
C ILE A 71 1.41 -16.98 -3.11
N ILE A 72 1.38 -17.13 -1.78
CA ILE A 72 0.14 -17.13 -0.99
C ILE A 72 0.04 -15.75 -0.31
N PRO A 73 -0.66 -14.77 -0.92
CA PRO A 73 -0.83 -13.45 -0.32
C PRO A 73 -1.84 -13.50 0.83
N ILE A 74 -1.54 -12.75 1.89
CA ILE A 74 -2.43 -12.55 3.03
C ILE A 74 -2.52 -11.05 3.26
N PHE A 75 -3.70 -10.46 3.08
CA PHE A 75 -3.87 -9.02 3.27
C PHE A 75 -4.13 -8.69 4.74
N VAL A 76 -3.58 -7.58 5.21
CA VAL A 76 -3.83 -7.07 6.56
C VAL A 76 -4.33 -5.64 6.44
N PHE A 77 -5.52 -5.39 6.97
CA PHE A 77 -6.16 -4.09 7.05
C PHE A 77 -5.93 -3.48 8.42
N ASP A 78 -5.75 -2.16 8.49
CA ASP A 78 -5.84 -1.41 9.75
C ASP A 78 -7.28 -1.53 10.31
N GLY A 79 -7.37 -1.60 11.63
CA GLY A 79 -8.62 -1.54 12.37
C GLY A 79 -8.81 -0.18 13.01
N ASP A 80 -8.93 -0.16 14.33
CA ASP A 80 -9.29 1.04 15.07
C ASP A 80 -8.11 2.03 15.23
N PHE A 81 -8.48 3.26 15.57
CA PHE A 81 -7.56 4.36 15.74
C PHE A 81 -6.76 4.22 17.05
N LEU A 82 -5.44 4.45 16.95
CA LEU A 82 -4.53 4.50 18.09
C LEU A 82 -4.31 5.95 18.56
N GLU A 83 -4.53 6.23 19.83
CA GLU A 83 -4.38 7.60 20.39
C GLU A 83 -2.99 8.20 20.16
N ALA A 84 -1.94 7.38 20.22
CA ALA A 84 -0.56 7.80 19.96
C ALA A 84 -0.35 8.35 18.52
N LYS A 85 -1.27 8.08 17.58
CA LYS A 85 -1.23 8.60 16.20
C LYS A 85 -2.03 9.89 16.00
N LYS A 86 -2.65 10.46 17.05
CA LYS A 86 -3.54 11.62 16.95
C LYS A 86 -2.90 12.81 16.25
N GLU A 87 -1.74 13.23 16.70
CA GLU A 87 -1.02 14.37 16.11
C GLU A 87 -0.68 14.13 14.64
N THR A 88 -0.25 12.92 14.29
CA THR A 88 0.08 12.57 12.90
C THR A 88 -1.17 12.56 12.01
N CYS A 89 -2.29 12.06 12.53
CA CYS A 89 -3.59 12.08 11.84
C CYS A 89 -4.12 13.51 11.66
N GLU A 90 -4.01 14.37 12.68
CA GLU A 90 -4.38 15.77 12.60
C GLU A 90 -3.52 16.53 11.60
N TYR A 91 -2.20 16.32 11.61
CA TYR A 91 -1.29 16.89 10.62
C TYR A 91 -1.66 16.47 9.18
N ARG A 92 -1.99 15.19 8.98
CA ARG A 92 -2.45 14.69 7.66
C ARG A 92 -3.79 15.32 7.25
N LYS A 93 -4.74 15.43 8.18
CA LYS A 93 -6.03 16.11 7.93
C LYS A 93 -5.83 17.58 7.55
N ALA A 94 -4.96 18.30 8.27
CA ALA A 94 -4.64 19.69 7.98
C ALA A 94 -3.99 19.86 6.60
N ASN A 95 -3.03 19.01 6.24
CA ASN A 95 -2.39 19.04 4.93
C ASN A 95 -3.37 18.72 3.80
N LYS A 96 -4.29 17.78 4.04
CA LYS A 96 -5.34 17.45 3.07
C LYS A 96 -6.30 18.62 2.87
N LEU A 97 -6.68 19.32 3.94
CA LEU A 97 -7.53 20.51 3.85
C LEU A 97 -6.85 21.63 3.06
N LYS A 98 -5.55 21.85 3.28
CA LYS A 98 -4.73 22.80 2.49
C LYS A 98 -4.72 22.41 1.01
N ALA A 99 -4.46 21.13 0.71
CA ALA A 99 -4.46 20.63 -0.67
C ALA A 99 -5.83 20.77 -1.35
N LYS A 100 -6.95 20.57 -0.63
CA LYS A 100 -8.31 20.79 -1.15
C LYS A 100 -8.54 22.26 -1.53
N LYS A 101 -8.06 23.21 -0.72
CA LYS A 101 -8.14 24.65 -1.04
C LYS A 101 -7.31 25.00 -2.26
N GLU A 102 -6.08 24.50 -2.35
CA GLU A 102 -5.22 24.70 -3.52
C GLU A 102 -5.82 24.09 -4.79
N LEU A 103 -6.48 22.94 -4.67
CA LEU A 103 -7.16 22.27 -5.78
C LEU A 103 -8.28 23.13 -6.35
N GLN A 104 -9.10 23.72 -5.48
CA GLN A 104 -10.18 24.61 -5.89
C GLN A 104 -9.67 25.80 -6.70
N ILE A 105 -8.60 26.44 -6.22
CA ILE A 105 -7.95 27.56 -6.92
C ILE A 105 -7.41 27.13 -8.29
N ALA A 106 -6.78 25.94 -8.37
CA ALA A 106 -6.24 25.43 -9.63
C ALA A 106 -7.31 25.11 -10.67
N ILE A 107 -8.49 24.63 -10.22
CA ILE A 107 -9.65 24.39 -11.08
C ILE A 107 -10.20 25.73 -11.59
N GLU A 108 -10.37 26.71 -10.71
CA GLU A 108 -10.86 28.06 -11.06
C GLU A 108 -9.91 28.79 -12.03
N SER A 109 -8.61 28.58 -11.89
CA SER A 109 -7.61 29.15 -12.80
C SER A 109 -7.43 28.38 -14.11
N GLY A 110 -8.15 27.27 -14.31
CA GLY A 110 -8.02 26.42 -15.51
C GLY A 110 -6.69 25.66 -15.63
N ASP A 111 -5.90 25.54 -14.55
CA ASP A 111 -4.63 24.81 -14.57
C ASP A 111 -4.88 23.31 -14.34
N GLU A 112 -5.28 22.61 -15.40
CA GLU A 112 -5.61 21.20 -15.33
C GLU A 112 -4.46 20.31 -14.84
N LYS A 113 -3.21 20.66 -15.18
CA LYS A 113 -2.05 19.85 -14.81
C LYS A 113 -1.87 19.90 -13.29
N ARG A 114 -1.89 21.10 -12.71
CA ARG A 114 -1.81 21.30 -11.27
C ARG A 114 -3.02 20.71 -10.55
N ALA A 115 -4.22 20.86 -11.10
CA ALA A 115 -5.43 20.27 -10.54
C ALA A 115 -5.30 18.73 -10.46
N ARG A 116 -4.85 18.06 -11.53
CA ARG A 116 -4.65 16.59 -11.54
C ARG A 116 -3.66 16.12 -10.47
N ASP A 117 -2.56 16.84 -10.25
CA ASP A 117 -1.58 16.47 -9.23
C ASP A 117 -2.09 16.73 -7.80
N LEU A 118 -2.88 17.79 -7.60
CA LEU A 118 -3.54 18.07 -6.32
C LEU A 118 -4.66 17.08 -6.02
N MET A 119 -5.41 16.60 -7.02
CA MET A 119 -6.42 15.55 -6.85
C MET A 119 -5.83 14.29 -6.22
N LYS A 120 -4.66 13.83 -6.69
CA LYS A 120 -3.93 12.67 -6.11
C LYS A 120 -3.63 12.85 -4.63
N ARG A 121 -3.32 14.09 -4.21
CA ARG A 121 -3.01 14.42 -2.80
C ARG A 121 -4.27 14.55 -1.93
N CYS A 122 -5.44 14.77 -2.55
CA CYS A 122 -6.71 14.98 -1.88
C CYS A 122 -7.58 13.73 -1.76
N VAL A 123 -7.14 12.59 -2.32
CA VAL A 123 -7.93 11.35 -2.32
C VAL A 123 -8.31 10.93 -0.90
N GLU A 124 -9.58 10.60 -0.73
CA GLU A 124 -10.14 10.04 0.51
C GLU A 124 -10.50 8.58 0.29
N ILE A 125 -9.96 7.73 1.15
CA ILE A 125 -10.38 6.34 1.20
C ILE A 125 -11.58 6.27 2.14
N THR A 126 -12.75 5.99 1.58
CA THR A 126 -13.97 5.76 2.35
C THR A 126 -14.05 4.31 2.81
N PRO A 127 -14.83 4.00 3.87
CA PRO A 127 -15.08 2.62 4.28
C PRO A 127 -15.72 1.78 3.17
N SER A 128 -16.61 2.36 2.35
CA SER A 128 -17.19 1.69 1.19
C SER A 128 -16.12 1.26 0.18
N PHE A 129 -15.17 2.15 -0.12
CA PHE A 129 -14.07 1.86 -1.02
C PHE A 129 -13.23 0.69 -0.51
N ILE A 130 -12.94 0.62 0.79
CA ILE A 130 -12.21 -0.50 1.41
C ILE A 130 -13.01 -1.81 1.30
N TYR A 131 -14.32 -1.73 1.57
CA TYR A 131 -15.22 -2.88 1.50
C TYR A 131 -15.22 -3.54 0.12
N ASP A 132 -15.16 -2.75 -0.96
CA ASP A 132 -15.06 -3.28 -2.33
C ASP A 132 -13.81 -4.16 -2.53
N PHE A 133 -12.66 -3.77 -1.96
CA PHE A 133 -11.44 -4.60 -2.01
C PHE A 133 -11.57 -5.86 -1.15
N MET A 134 -12.18 -5.77 0.03
CA MET A 134 -12.40 -6.94 0.88
C MET A 134 -13.32 -7.97 0.20
N MET A 135 -14.36 -7.50 -0.49
CA MET A 135 -15.24 -8.36 -1.27
C MET A 135 -14.52 -8.99 -2.46
N CYS A 136 -13.71 -8.20 -3.17
CA CYS A 136 -12.85 -8.72 -4.21
C CYS A 136 -11.90 -9.83 -3.69
N LEU A 137 -11.30 -9.67 -2.51
CA LEU A 137 -10.43 -10.70 -1.92
C LEU A 137 -11.21 -11.97 -1.56
N ASN A 138 -12.41 -11.81 -1.00
CA ASN A 138 -13.28 -12.92 -0.65
C ASN A 138 -13.71 -13.73 -1.89
N GLU A 139 -14.10 -13.06 -2.97
CA GLU A 139 -14.40 -13.70 -4.27
C GLU A 139 -13.22 -14.51 -4.80
N MET A 140 -12.01 -13.96 -4.68
CA MET A 140 -10.77 -14.61 -5.11
C MET A 140 -10.28 -15.69 -4.14
N LYS A 141 -10.98 -15.91 -3.01
CA LYS A 141 -10.59 -16.82 -1.93
C LYS A 141 -9.20 -16.52 -1.37
N ILE A 142 -8.86 -15.23 -1.30
CA ILE A 142 -7.62 -14.74 -0.69
C ILE A 142 -7.87 -14.38 0.76
N GLU A 143 -6.99 -14.87 1.62
CA GLU A 143 -7.07 -14.66 3.05
C GLU A 143 -6.76 -13.20 3.42
N PHE A 144 -7.52 -12.65 4.36
CA PHE A 144 -7.22 -11.34 4.94
C PHE A 144 -7.57 -11.26 6.42
N PHE A 145 -6.89 -10.35 7.13
CA PHE A 145 -7.13 -10.02 8.52
C PHE A 145 -7.44 -8.54 8.66
N ILE A 146 -8.30 -8.22 9.63
CA ILE A 146 -8.45 -6.86 10.14
C ILE A 146 -7.68 -6.82 11.46
N ALA A 147 -6.66 -5.97 11.54
CA ALA A 147 -5.91 -5.75 12.76
C ALA A 147 -6.82 -5.08 13.81
N PRO A 148 -6.58 -5.28 15.12
CA PRO A 148 -7.32 -4.52 16.14
C PRO A 148 -7.03 -3.02 16.06
N TYR A 149 -5.79 -2.66 15.74
CA TYR A 149 -5.33 -1.29 15.51
C TYR A 149 -4.48 -1.25 14.23
N GLU A 150 -3.16 -1.39 14.33
CA GLU A 150 -2.26 -1.23 13.18
C GLU A 150 -1.94 -2.54 12.46
N ALA A 151 -2.00 -2.52 11.13
CA ALA A 151 -1.59 -3.60 10.26
C ALA A 151 -0.10 -3.93 10.43
N ASP A 152 0.76 -2.93 10.62
CA ASP A 152 2.20 -3.13 10.84
C ASP A 152 2.47 -4.04 12.05
N ALA A 153 1.80 -3.79 13.18
CA ALA A 153 1.91 -4.60 14.39
C ALA A 153 1.36 -6.01 14.19
N GLN A 154 0.20 -6.13 13.50
CA GLN A 154 -0.41 -7.42 13.21
C GLN A 154 0.46 -8.27 12.27
N MET A 155 1.03 -7.68 11.23
CA MET A 155 1.96 -8.36 10.31
C MET A 155 3.24 -8.81 11.03
N ALA A 156 3.77 -7.98 11.94
CA ALA A 156 4.91 -8.35 12.77
C ALA A 156 4.60 -9.55 13.67
N TYR A 157 3.43 -9.55 14.29
CA TYR A 157 2.95 -10.69 15.09
C TYR A 157 2.79 -11.96 14.26
N LEU A 158 2.14 -11.89 13.09
CA LEU A 158 1.97 -13.01 12.17
C LEU A 158 3.32 -13.60 11.73
N SER A 159 4.33 -12.75 11.51
CA SER A 159 5.67 -13.22 11.19
C SER A 159 6.35 -13.89 12.39
N LYS A 160 6.19 -13.34 13.59
CA LYS A 160 6.76 -13.90 14.83
C LYS A 160 6.23 -15.30 15.13
N ILE A 161 4.93 -15.54 14.95
CA ILE A 161 4.31 -16.87 15.13
C ILE A 161 4.52 -17.80 13.92
N LYS A 162 5.30 -17.36 12.91
CA LYS A 162 5.60 -18.09 11.67
C LYS A 162 4.35 -18.43 10.84
N TYR A 163 3.29 -17.65 10.98
CA TYR A 163 2.10 -17.76 10.14
C TYR A 163 2.38 -17.26 8.71
N VAL A 164 3.26 -16.26 8.60
CA VAL A 164 3.80 -15.76 7.33
C VAL A 164 5.32 -15.88 7.29
N ASP A 165 5.84 -16.20 6.11
CA ASP A 165 7.28 -16.24 5.87
C ASP A 165 7.88 -14.84 5.73
N TYR A 166 7.09 -13.91 5.19
CA TYR A 166 7.52 -12.57 4.78
C TYR A 166 6.41 -11.53 4.96
N VAL A 167 6.81 -10.26 5.10
CA VAL A 167 5.92 -9.10 5.19
C VAL A 167 6.26 -8.12 4.07
N MET A 168 5.24 -7.62 3.37
CA MET A 168 5.34 -6.66 2.28
C MET A 168 4.62 -5.36 2.65
N THR A 169 5.38 -4.28 2.76
CA THR A 169 4.89 -2.92 3.09
C THR A 169 5.63 -1.88 2.24
N GLU A 170 5.01 -0.72 2.02
CA GLU A 170 5.62 0.44 1.31
C GLU A 170 6.62 1.22 2.18
N ILE A 171 7.19 0.56 3.19
CA ILE A 171 8.23 1.05 4.10
C ILE A 171 7.66 2.00 5.15
N GLN A 172 6.89 1.42 6.07
CA GLN A 172 6.99 1.81 7.47
C GLN A 172 7.29 0.59 8.34
N ILE A 173 8.41 0.70 9.05
CA ILE A 173 8.51 0.33 10.46
C ILE A 173 8.12 -1.13 10.76
N LEU A 174 9.09 -2.05 10.65
CA LEU A 174 9.10 -3.19 11.56
C LEU A 174 10.33 -3.07 12.47
N PHE A 175 10.19 -2.28 13.53
CA PHE A 175 11.03 -2.38 14.73
C PHE A 175 10.52 -3.48 15.67
N TYR A 176 9.37 -4.09 15.36
CA TYR A 176 8.82 -5.21 16.10
C TYR A 176 9.49 -6.52 15.68
N THR A 177 10.66 -6.79 16.26
CA THR A 177 11.35 -8.08 16.26
C THR A 177 11.80 -8.64 14.90
N ALA A 178 12.66 -9.66 14.92
CA ALA A 178 13.40 -10.22 13.79
C ALA A 178 12.52 -10.75 12.64
N VAL A 179 12.02 -9.85 11.80
CA VAL A 179 11.20 -10.18 10.63
C VAL A 179 12.01 -10.03 9.35
N LYS A 180 11.88 -11.01 8.45
CA LYS A 180 12.41 -10.91 7.07
C LYS A 180 11.50 -9.97 6.27
N ILE A 181 11.85 -8.68 6.25
CA ILE A 181 11.04 -7.62 5.65
C ILE A 181 11.26 -7.53 4.12
N PHE A 182 10.18 -7.41 3.35
CA PHE A 182 10.20 -7.00 1.95
C PHE A 182 9.92 -5.51 1.83
N CYS A 183 10.69 -4.88 0.95
CA CYS A 183 10.59 -3.47 0.64
C CYS A 183 10.33 -3.38 -0.87
N LEU A 184 9.06 -3.22 -1.26
CA LEU A 184 8.71 -3.11 -2.66
C LEU A 184 8.73 -1.64 -3.06
N SER A 185 9.65 -1.27 -3.95
CA SER A 185 9.47 -0.08 -4.78
C SER A 185 8.72 -0.51 -6.03
N MET A 186 7.39 -0.35 -6.09
CA MET A 186 6.67 -0.46 -7.36
C MET A 186 7.02 0.75 -8.22
N GLU A 187 8.09 0.67 -9.01
CA GLU A 187 8.29 1.61 -10.12
C GLU A 187 7.42 1.14 -11.29
N MET A 188 6.42 1.94 -11.63
CA MET A 188 5.69 1.81 -12.90
C MET A 188 6.66 2.20 -14.02
N VAL A 189 7.38 1.24 -14.59
CA VAL A 189 8.22 1.50 -15.77
C VAL A 189 7.29 1.75 -16.96
N ARG A 190 7.23 3.02 -17.38
CA ARG A 190 6.35 3.55 -18.43
C ARG A 190 6.76 3.13 -19.86
N SER A 191 7.40 1.98 -20.01
CA SER A 191 7.91 1.49 -21.29
C SER A 191 7.13 0.24 -21.70
N ARG A 192 6.19 0.43 -22.62
CA ARG A 192 5.51 -0.61 -23.42
C ARG A 192 4.62 -1.59 -22.65
N ASN A 193 3.42 -1.17 -22.22
CA ASN A 193 2.25 -2.02 -21.91
C ASN A 193 2.48 -3.35 -21.14
N LEU A 194 3.56 -3.47 -20.38
CA LEU A 194 3.93 -4.64 -19.60
C LEU A 194 4.32 -4.14 -18.21
N MET A 195 3.50 -4.47 -17.21
CA MET A 195 3.86 -4.27 -15.80
C MET A 195 5.06 -5.17 -15.48
N GLN A 196 6.26 -4.61 -15.35
CA GLN A 196 7.38 -5.28 -14.72
C GLN A 196 7.42 -4.93 -13.24
N MET A 197 7.02 -5.87 -12.38
CA MET A 197 7.22 -5.76 -10.94
C MET A 197 8.68 -6.10 -10.60
N THR A 198 9.42 -5.14 -10.05
CA THR A 198 10.78 -5.38 -9.54
C THR A 198 10.74 -5.53 -8.01
N TRP A 199 11.39 -6.57 -7.48
CA TRP A 199 11.31 -6.97 -6.08
C TRP A 199 12.64 -6.71 -5.37
N LYS A 200 12.64 -5.92 -4.30
CA LYS A 200 13.83 -5.69 -3.47
C LYS A 200 13.61 -6.29 -2.08
N ARG A 201 14.49 -7.20 -1.67
CA ARG A 201 14.49 -7.81 -0.34
C ARG A 201 15.33 -6.97 0.61
N LEU A 202 14.84 -6.72 1.80
CA LEU A 202 15.65 -6.19 2.90
C LEU A 202 15.93 -7.34 3.88
N LYS A 203 17.19 -7.71 4.10
CA LYS A 203 17.53 -8.74 5.10
C LYS A 203 18.11 -8.06 6.32
N ILE A 204 17.25 -7.60 7.24
CA ILE A 204 17.69 -7.11 8.56
C ILE A 204 17.85 -8.32 9.47
N HIS A 205 19.04 -8.53 10.05
CA HIS A 205 19.19 -9.40 11.22
C HIS A 205 19.29 -8.47 12.41
N PHE A 206 18.40 -8.63 13.38
CA PHE A 206 18.62 -8.12 14.72
C PHE A 206 19.32 -9.24 15.50
N THR A 207 20.54 -8.97 15.94
CA THR A 207 21.25 -9.76 16.97
C THR A 207 20.65 -9.50 18.33
#